data_AF-A0A1M4M5L0-F1
#
_entry.id   AF-A0A1M4M5L0-F1
#
_cell.length_a   1.000
_cell.length_b   1.000
_cell.length_c   1.000
_cell.angle_alpha   90.00
_cell.angle_beta   90.00
_cell.angle_gamma   90.00
#
_symmetry.space_group_name_H-M   'P 1'
#
loop_
_entity.id
_entity.type
_entity.pdbx_description
1 polymer ?
#
loop_
_entity_poly.entity_id
_entity_poly.type
_entity_poly.pdbx_seq_one_letter_code
_entity_poly.pdbx_strand_id
1 'polypeptide(L)'
;MVVKYAKYNFAKHRTFVDIDIQNEDSFKWLDGIGNAKVHEITRKVPKEVFTLEKEHLQKVPSLFKNIQPNDSLTYSVRKNNTISCK
;
A
#
# COMPACT_ATOMS: atom_id res chain seq x y z
N MET A 1 8.66 -9.20 2.66
CA MET A 1 7.25 -9.31 2.23
C MET A 1 6.36 -8.44 3.12
N VAL A 2 6.01 -7.23 2.65
CA VAL A 2 5.19 -6.24 3.40
C VAL A 2 3.81 -6.80 3.78
N VAL A 3 3.21 -7.58 2.86
CA VAL A 3 1.89 -8.20 3.06
C VAL A 3 1.86 -9.14 4.27
N LYS A 4 2.93 -9.89 4.51
CA LYS A 4 3.04 -10.80 5.67
C LYS A 4 2.97 -10.02 6.98
N TYR A 5 3.72 -8.93 7.08
CA TYR A 5 3.78 -8.10 8.28
C TYR A 5 2.40 -7.52 8.62
N ALA A 6 1.73 -6.90 7.65
CA ALA A 6 0.39 -6.37 7.83
C ALA A 6 -0.62 -7.47 8.21
N LYS A 7 -0.59 -8.62 7.54
CA LYS A 7 -1.51 -9.73 7.82
C LYS A 7 -1.41 -10.23 9.26
N TYR A 8 -0.20 -10.44 9.77
CA TYR A 8 0.00 -11.06 11.09
C TYR A 8 -0.03 -10.06 12.26
N ASN A 9 0.28 -8.78 12.03
CA ASN A 9 0.34 -7.78 13.10
C ASN A 9 -0.87 -6.84 13.14
N PHE A 10 -1.49 -6.53 12.00
CA PHE A 10 -2.68 -5.69 11.93
C PHE A 10 -3.97 -6.50 11.81
N ALA A 11 -4.03 -7.46 10.87
CA ALA A 11 -5.28 -8.12 10.51
C ALA A 11 -5.64 -9.38 11.32
N LYS A 12 -4.69 -9.97 12.06
CA LYS A 12 -4.84 -11.30 12.69
C LYS A 12 -6.06 -11.46 13.62
N HIS A 13 -6.55 -10.37 14.20
CA HIS A 13 -7.68 -10.38 15.15
C HIS A 13 -8.71 -9.28 14.86
N ARG A 14 -8.73 -8.73 13.64
CA ARG A 14 -9.70 -7.70 13.24
C ARG A 14 -10.79 -8.29 12.37
N THR A 15 -12.04 -7.92 12.66
CA THR A 15 -13.17 -8.23 11.79
C THR A 15 -13.16 -7.30 10.58
N PHE A 16 -13.26 -7.86 9.38
CA PHE A 16 -13.42 -7.08 8.15
C PHE A 16 -14.84 -6.54 8.09
N VAL A 17 -14.99 -5.22 7.98
CA VAL A 17 -16.29 -4.55 7.89
C VAL A 17 -16.45 -3.90 6.52
N ASP A 18 -15.52 -3.01 6.18
CA ASP A 18 -15.53 -2.25 4.93
C ASP A 18 -14.09 -1.98 4.48
N ILE A 19 -13.87 -1.88 3.17
CA ILE A 19 -12.53 -1.68 2.61
C ILE A 19 -11.96 -0.29 2.92
N ASP A 20 -12.78 0.75 2.91
CA ASP A 20 -12.32 2.12 3.16
C ASP A 20 -11.91 2.27 4.62
N ILE A 21 -12.73 1.74 5.54
CA ILE A 21 -12.42 1.70 6.98
C ILE A 21 -11.16 0.87 7.24
N GLN A 22 -11.06 -0.32 6.63
CA GLN A 22 -9.90 -1.19 6.80
C GLN A 22 -8.61 -0.51 6.32
N ASN A 23 -8.68 0.21 5.20
CA ASN A 23 -7.54 0.95 4.66
C ASN A 23 -7.14 2.09 5.59
N GLU A 24 -8.09 2.93 6.01
CA GLU A 24 -7.83 4.05 6.91
C GLU A 24 -7.20 3.58 8.23
N ASP A 25 -7.78 2.55 8.85
CA ASP A 25 -7.26 1.94 10.08
C ASP A 25 -5.87 1.34 9.87
N SER A 26 -5.61 0.74 8.71
CA SER A 26 -4.30 0.16 8.40
C SER A 26 -3.23 1.25 8.32
N PHE A 27 -3.54 2.41 7.74
CA PHE A 27 -2.62 3.55 7.67
C PHE A 27 -2.35 4.15 9.05
N LYS A 28 -3.41 4.36 9.86
CA LYS A 28 -3.27 4.84 11.25
C LYS A 28 -2.44 3.89 12.09
N TRP A 29 -2.70 2.59 11.99
CA TRP A 29 -1.92 1.56 12.67
C TRP A 29 -0.45 1.56 12.22
N LEU A 30 -0.20 1.72 10.92
CA LEU A 30 1.16 1.72 10.37
C LEU A 30 1.99 2.92 10.87
N ASP A 31 1.41 4.12 10.90
CA ASP A 31 2.13 5.32 11.36
C ASP A 31 2.38 5.32 12.88
N GLY A 32 1.41 4.80 13.66
CA GLY A 32 1.49 4.77 15.11
C GLY A 32 2.26 3.57 15.66
N ILE A 33 1.81 2.35 15.36
CA ILE A 33 2.33 1.11 15.99
C ILE A 33 3.31 0.42 15.05
N GLY A 34 2.97 0.28 13.78
CA GLY A 34 3.74 -0.50 12.81
C GLY A 34 5.16 0.00 12.65
N ASN A 35 5.34 1.30 12.39
CA ASN A 35 6.63 1.93 12.12
C ASN A 35 7.38 2.37 13.38
N ALA A 36 6.69 2.52 14.52
CA ALA A 36 7.31 2.86 15.80
C ALA A 36 7.80 1.63 16.58
N LYS A 37 7.35 0.42 16.22
CA LYS A 37 7.78 -0.81 16.89
C LYS A 37 9.27 -1.06 16.67
N VAL A 38 10.01 -1.21 17.77
CA VAL A 38 11.43 -1.57 17.74
C VAL A 38 11.59 -2.93 17.06
N HIS A 39 12.44 -3.00 16.05
CA HIS A 39 12.73 -4.26 15.36
C HIS A 39 13.51 -5.20 16.28
N GLU A 40 13.05 -6.45 16.44
CA GLU A 40 13.59 -7.40 17.43
C GLU A 40 15.08 -7.72 17.22
N ILE A 41 15.50 -7.83 15.95
CA ILE A 41 16.89 -8.18 15.60
C ILE A 41 17.78 -6.94 15.61
N THR A 42 17.33 -5.88 14.93
CA THR A 42 18.14 -4.68 14.68
C THR A 42 18.16 -3.74 15.89
N ARG A 43 17.21 -3.90 16.82
CA ARG A 43 16.97 -3.05 18.00
C ARG A 43 16.82 -1.56 17.67
N LYS A 44 16.38 -1.25 16.45
CA LYS A 44 16.16 0.11 15.96
C LYS A 44 14.69 0.30 15.61
N VAL A 45 14.23 1.55 15.67
CA VAL A 45 12.89 1.94 15.25
C VAL A 45 12.89 2.20 13.73
N PRO A 46 12.05 1.50 12.94
CA PRO A 46 11.97 1.69 11.50
C PRO A 46 11.74 3.15 11.08
N LYS A 47 10.89 3.90 11.80
CA LYS A 47 10.61 5.31 11.52
C LYS A 47 11.85 6.21 11.61
N GLU A 48 12.69 5.98 12.62
CA GLU A 48 13.93 6.76 12.83
C GLU A 48 14.98 6.40 11.78
N VAL A 49 15.20 5.11 11.55
CA VAL A 49 16.16 4.62 10.56
C VAL A 49 15.79 5.07 9.15
N PHE A 50 14.50 4.99 8.80
CA PHE A 50 14.01 5.45 7.51
C PHE A 50 14.25 6.96 7.32
N THR A 51 14.12 7.75 8.37
CA THR A 51 14.38 9.20 8.30
C THR A 51 15.84 9.50 7.95
N LEU A 52 16.78 8.73 8.49
CA LEU A 52 18.21 8.83 8.16
C LEU A 52 18.51 8.30 6.75
N GLU A 53 17.95 7.14 6.39
CA GLU A 53 18.16 6.53 5.07
C GLU A 53 17.57 7.37 3.94
N LYS A 54 16.51 8.13 4.22
CA LYS A 54 15.81 8.98 3.25
C LYS A 54 16.73 10.00 2.59
N GLU A 55 17.73 10.51 3.30
CA GLU A 55 18.73 11.45 2.76
C GLU A 55 19.65 10.81 1.72
N HIS A 56 19.82 9.48 1.79
CA HIS A 56 20.67 8.70 0.90
C HIS A 56 19.90 8.01 -0.24
N LEU A 57 18.58 8.18 -0.33
CA LEU A 57 17.77 7.55 -1.38
C LEU A 57 18.02 8.19 -2.74
N GLN A 58 18.24 7.34 -3.75
CA GLN A 58 18.28 7.79 -5.14
C GLN A 58 16.89 8.27 -5.58
N LYS A 59 16.86 9.40 -6.31
CA LYS A 59 15.63 9.93 -6.88
C LYS A 59 15.06 8.94 -7.89
N VAL A 60 13.75 8.71 -7.82
CA VAL A 60 13.06 7.87 -8.79
C VAL A 60 13.20 8.51 -10.18
N PRO A 61 13.67 7.77 -11.21
CA PRO A 61 13.69 8.28 -12.57
C PRO A 61 12.28 8.69 -12.98
N SER A 62 12.15 9.84 -13.66
CA SER A 62 10.91 10.54 -13.99
C SER A 62 9.87 9.77 -14.81
N LEU A 63 10.16 8.51 -15.17
CA LEU A 63 9.32 7.63 -15.98
C LEU A 63 8.08 7.14 -15.23
N PHE A 64 8.03 7.22 -13.89
CA PHE A 64 6.87 6.86 -13.08
C PHE A 64 5.98 8.07 -12.74
N LYS A 65 5.65 8.91 -13.73
CA LYS A 65 4.47 9.77 -13.55
C LYS A 65 3.27 8.82 -13.44
N ASN A 66 2.57 8.87 -12.32
CA ASN A 66 1.23 8.29 -12.19
C ASN A 66 0.37 8.88 -13.31
N ILE A 67 0.28 8.18 -14.44
CA ILE A 67 -0.78 8.38 -15.40
C ILE A 67 -2.00 7.86 -14.65
N GLN A 68 -2.70 8.72 -13.92
CA GLN A 68 -4.08 8.40 -13.57
C GLN A 68 -4.81 8.30 -14.90
N PRO A 69 -5.34 7.13 -15.29
CA PRO A 69 -6.28 7.10 -16.38
C PRO A 69 -7.55 7.76 -15.81
N ASN A 70 -7.72 9.06 -16.07
CA ASN A 70 -8.97 9.76 -15.80
C ASN A 70 -10.11 9.27 -16.72
N ASP A 71 -9.82 8.34 -17.64
CA ASP A 71 -10.73 7.84 -18.65
C ASP A 71 -11.17 6.41 -18.32
N SER A 72 -12.26 6.27 -17.57
CA SER A 72 -12.99 5.01 -17.52
C SER A 72 -13.83 4.87 -18.81
N LEU A 73 -13.49 3.93 -19.68
CA LEU A 73 -14.31 3.62 -20.86
C LEU A 73 -15.38 2.56 -20.54
N THR A 74 -16.64 2.87 -20.84
CA THR A 74 -17.74 1.91 -20.86
C THR A 74 -17.77 1.16 -22.20
N TYR A 75 -17.58 -0.16 -22.16
CA TYR A 75 -17.65 -1.03 -23.34
C TYR A 75 -18.80 -2.03 -23.24
N SER A 76 -19.52 -2.23 -24.35
CA SER A 76 -20.52 -3.31 -24.47
C SER A 76 -19.85 -4.61 -24.93
N VAL A 77 -20.00 -5.67 -24.14
CA VAL A 77 -19.44 -7.01 -24.43
C VAL A 77 -20.35 -7.76 -25.40
N ARG A 78 -19.79 -8.31 -26.50
CA ARG A 78 -20.54 -9.12 -27.48
C ARG A 78 -20.68 -10.58 -27.01
N LYS A 79 -21.67 -11.31 -27.54
CA LYS A 79 -21.99 -12.70 -27.17
C LYS A 79 -20.84 -13.71 -27.38
N ASN A 80 -19.83 -13.37 -28.16
CA ASN A 80 -18.62 -14.17 -28.39
C ASN A 80 -17.43 -13.74 -27.50
N ASN A 81 -17.70 -13.16 -26.33
CA ASN A 81 -16.69 -12.69 -25.36
C ASN A 81 -15.64 -11.73 -25.93
N THR A 82 -16.00 -10.99 -26.99
CA THR A 82 -15.14 -9.95 -27.56
C THR A 82 -15.60 -8.59 -27.06
N ILE A 83 -14.68 -7.84 -26.43
CA ILE A 83 -14.91 -6.46 -26.00
C ILE A 83 -14.64 -5.55 -27.21
N SER A 84 -15.68 -4.85 -27.67
CA SER A 84 -15.57 -3.89 -28.78
C SER A 84 -15.30 -2.52 -28.20
N CYS A 85 -14.04 -2.10 -28.20
CA CYS A 85 -13.66 -0.76 -27.81
C CYS A 85 -13.94 0.25 -28.94
N LYS A 86 -14.54 1.40 -28.60
CA LYS A 86 -14.42 2.62 -29.40
C LYS A 86 -13.53 3.59 -28.65
#